data_AF-A0A3B9EV62-F1
#
_entry.id   AF-A0A3B9EV62-F1
#
_cell.length_a   1.000
_cell.length_b   1.000
_cell.length_c   1.000
_cell.angle_alpha   90.00
_cell.angle_beta   90.00
_cell.angle_gamma   90.00
#
_symmetry.space_group_name_H-M   'P 1'
#
loop_
_entity.id
_entity.type
_entity.pdbx_description
1 polymer ?
#
loop_
_entity_poly.entity_id
_entity_poly.type
_entity_poly.pdbx_seq_one_letter_code
_entity_poly.pdbx_strand_id
1 'polypeptide(L)'
;MDHIVIIGNGIAGATAARHIRKLDNACRITMISEETDYFFSRTALMYVFMGHMQFEHTQPYENDFWSRNRLELLRDRVMAVDTDRKELRLQTGEVIRYHKLLLATGSLPNKFGWPGQDHQGVQGLYSKQDLELLEEYSATTERAVIVGGGLIGIELAEMLHSRNIPVTMLVREKNFWNSVLPDEESAMISRHIKEHHIDLRLESELEEILADSNGRVKAIKTKKGEEIECQLVGLTVGVHPNISFLEGSGIETNKGVLVNGRLETNVPDVYAAGDCAEQRQAIGERKAVEQGW
;
A
#
# COMPACT_ATOMS: atom_id res chain seq x y z
N MET A 1 -22.27 10.31 -24.64
CA MET A 1 -22.29 10.37 -23.17
C MET A 1 -20.89 10.02 -22.73
N ASP A 2 -20.23 10.93 -22.03
CA ASP A 2 -18.83 10.74 -21.65
C ASP A 2 -18.72 9.55 -20.71
N HIS A 3 -17.73 8.69 -20.99
CA HIS A 3 -17.40 7.52 -20.19
C HIS A 3 -16.07 7.78 -19.50
N ILE A 4 -16.13 7.91 -18.18
CA ILE A 4 -14.97 8.15 -17.33
C ILE A 4 -14.61 6.82 -16.68
N VAL A 5 -13.36 6.41 -16.85
CA VAL A 5 -12.83 5.20 -16.21
C VAL A 5 -11.84 5.58 -15.13
N ILE A 6 -11.97 4.96 -13.96
CA ILE A 6 -11.12 5.17 -12.79
C ILE A 6 -10.46 3.84 -12.44
N ILE A 7 -9.14 3.77 -12.46
CA ILE A 7 -8.39 2.58 -12.05
C ILE A 7 -8.04 2.71 -10.57
N GLY A 8 -8.66 1.88 -9.74
CA GLY A 8 -8.52 1.89 -8.28
C GLY A 8 -9.79 2.37 -7.58
N ASN A 9 -10.26 1.60 -6.60
CA ASN A 9 -11.40 1.95 -5.74
C ASN A 9 -10.99 2.41 -4.34
N GLY A 10 -9.72 2.73 -4.12
CA GLY A 10 -9.24 3.38 -2.88
C GLY A 10 -9.74 4.82 -2.73
N ILE A 11 -9.23 5.54 -1.72
CA ILE A 11 -9.80 6.84 -1.31
C ILE A 11 -9.78 7.87 -2.44
N ALA A 12 -8.71 7.92 -3.23
CA ALA A 12 -8.60 8.82 -4.38
C ALA A 12 -9.66 8.52 -5.44
N GLY A 13 -9.79 7.26 -5.86
CA GLY A 13 -10.75 6.84 -6.88
C GLY A 13 -12.20 6.98 -6.43
N ALA A 14 -12.53 6.52 -5.21
CA ALA A 14 -13.88 6.63 -4.65
C ALA A 14 -14.30 8.11 -4.46
N THR A 15 -13.39 8.96 -3.98
CA THR A 15 -13.65 10.40 -3.85
C THR A 15 -13.88 11.04 -5.21
N ALA A 16 -13.01 10.77 -6.19
CA ALA A 16 -13.16 11.30 -7.55
C ALA A 16 -14.50 10.88 -8.17
N ALA A 17 -14.85 9.59 -8.13
CA ALA A 17 -16.12 9.08 -8.66
C ALA A 17 -17.34 9.81 -8.07
N ARG A 18 -17.31 10.03 -6.74
CA ARG A 18 -18.38 10.70 -5.99
C ARG A 18 -18.50 12.19 -6.35
N HIS A 19 -17.39 12.88 -6.56
CA HIS A 19 -17.38 14.28 -6.99
C HIS A 19 -17.79 14.44 -8.46
N ILE A 20 -17.30 13.58 -9.33
CA ILE A 20 -17.70 13.54 -10.75
C ILE A 20 -19.21 13.34 -10.87
N ARG A 21 -19.79 12.37 -10.16
CA ARG A 21 -21.24 12.12 -10.18
C ARG A 21 -22.07 13.34 -9.73
N LYS A 22 -21.56 14.16 -8.80
CA LYS A 22 -22.23 15.40 -8.38
C LYS A 22 -22.17 16.50 -9.43
N LEU A 23 -21.08 16.57 -10.19
CA LEU A 23 -20.86 17.59 -11.21
C LEU A 23 -21.50 17.23 -12.55
N ASP A 24 -21.51 15.94 -12.89
CA ASP A 24 -22.11 15.40 -14.10
C ASP A 24 -22.97 14.18 -13.78
N ASN A 25 -24.28 14.42 -13.75
CA ASN A 25 -25.27 13.39 -13.46
C ASN A 25 -25.47 12.40 -14.61
N ALA A 26 -25.04 12.75 -15.82
CA ALA A 26 -25.26 11.98 -17.04
C ALA A 26 -24.06 11.10 -17.39
N CYS A 27 -22.82 11.47 -17.03
CA CYS A 27 -21.66 10.64 -17.38
C CYS A 27 -21.75 9.19 -16.89
N ARG A 28 -21.19 8.28 -17.68
CA ARG A 28 -20.97 6.88 -17.27
C ARG A 28 -19.65 6.82 -16.52
N ILE A 29 -19.63 6.20 -15.34
CA ILE A 29 -18.43 6.07 -14.51
C ILE A 29 -18.21 4.59 -14.23
N THR A 30 -17.04 4.08 -14.65
CA THR A 30 -16.59 2.72 -14.34
C THR A 30 -15.35 2.79 -13.47
N MET A 31 -15.41 2.16 -12.30
CA MET A 31 -14.27 1.93 -11.42
C MET A 31 -13.76 0.52 -11.65
N ILE A 32 -12.45 0.33 -11.82
CA ILE A 32 -11.83 -0.98 -12.00
C ILE A 32 -10.92 -1.23 -10.80
N SER A 33 -11.15 -2.31 -10.06
CA SER A 33 -10.33 -2.66 -8.91
C SER A 33 -10.30 -4.16 -8.65
N GLU A 34 -9.11 -4.67 -8.34
CA GLU A 34 -8.89 -6.08 -8.00
C GLU A 34 -8.98 -6.38 -6.50
N GLU A 35 -8.97 -5.37 -5.62
CA GLU A 35 -8.85 -5.58 -4.16
C GLU A 35 -10.15 -6.02 -3.48
N THR A 36 -11.21 -5.19 -3.52
CA THR A 36 -12.50 -5.46 -2.87
C THR A 36 -13.72 -5.00 -3.69
N ASP A 37 -14.89 -5.57 -3.38
CA ASP A 37 -16.19 -5.12 -3.91
C ASP A 37 -16.67 -3.80 -3.27
N TYR A 38 -16.14 -3.46 -2.09
CA TYR A 38 -16.55 -2.31 -1.30
C TYR A 38 -15.34 -1.42 -0.97
N PHE A 39 -15.60 -0.12 -0.79
CA PHE A 39 -14.59 0.77 -0.26
C PHE A 39 -14.42 0.51 1.25
N PHE A 40 -13.18 0.52 1.71
CA PHE A 40 -12.85 0.46 3.13
C PHE A 40 -11.67 1.38 3.44
N SER A 41 -11.56 1.81 4.70
CA SER A 41 -10.45 2.62 5.19
C SER A 41 -9.25 1.75 5.49
N ARG A 42 -8.20 1.83 4.65
CA ARG A 42 -6.95 1.06 4.81
C ARG A 42 -6.25 1.38 6.14
N THR A 43 -6.22 2.65 6.53
CA THR A 43 -5.69 3.13 7.82
C THR A 43 -6.35 2.49 9.04
N ALA A 44 -7.52 1.89 8.88
CA ALA A 44 -8.27 1.29 9.97
C ALA A 44 -8.00 -0.22 10.15
N LEU A 45 -7.23 -0.85 9.24
CA LEU A 45 -6.97 -2.29 9.27
C LEU A 45 -6.27 -2.74 10.55
N MET A 46 -5.40 -1.90 11.13
CA MET A 46 -4.73 -2.21 12.40
C MET A 46 -5.75 -2.46 13.53
N TYR A 47 -6.81 -1.64 13.61
CA TYR A 47 -7.83 -1.76 14.65
C TYR A 47 -8.70 -3.00 14.48
N VAL A 48 -8.86 -3.49 13.25
CA VAL A 48 -9.52 -4.76 12.98
C VAL A 48 -8.68 -5.90 13.55
N PHE A 49 -7.38 -5.94 13.22
CA PHE A 49 -6.47 -6.97 13.73
C PHE A 49 -6.36 -6.98 15.25
N MET A 50 -6.33 -5.82 15.89
CA MET A 50 -6.26 -5.70 17.36
C MET A 50 -7.59 -6.02 18.05
N GLY A 51 -8.66 -6.31 17.29
CA GLY A 51 -9.98 -6.64 17.83
C GLY A 51 -10.76 -5.43 18.36
N HIS A 52 -10.32 -4.21 18.05
CA HIS A 52 -11.00 -2.97 18.45
C HIS A 52 -12.18 -2.64 17.53
N MET A 53 -12.18 -3.18 16.31
CA MET A 53 -13.24 -2.98 15.32
C MET A 53 -13.53 -4.25 14.53
N GLN A 54 -14.74 -4.36 14.00
CA GLN A 54 -15.05 -5.32 12.95
C GLN A 54 -14.68 -4.72 11.59
N PHE A 55 -14.43 -5.58 10.59
CA PHE A 55 -14.02 -5.11 9.26
C PHE A 55 -15.07 -4.19 8.63
N GLU A 56 -16.35 -4.46 8.85
CA GLU A 56 -17.46 -3.67 8.32
C GLU A 56 -17.45 -2.22 8.83
N HIS A 57 -16.91 -1.97 10.04
CA HIS A 57 -16.78 -0.61 10.58
C HIS A 57 -15.77 0.23 9.81
N THR A 58 -14.88 -0.39 9.02
CA THR A 58 -13.95 0.31 8.14
C THR A 58 -14.61 0.79 6.85
N GLN A 59 -15.87 0.39 6.57
CA GLN A 59 -16.60 0.71 5.36
C GLN A 59 -17.56 1.89 5.62
N PRO A 60 -17.19 3.13 5.25
CA PRO A 60 -18.06 4.30 5.48
C PRO A 60 -19.26 4.38 4.53
N TYR A 61 -19.39 3.45 3.59
CA TYR A 61 -20.46 3.42 2.60
C TYR A 61 -21.24 2.11 2.71
N GLU A 62 -22.56 2.21 2.54
CA GLU A 62 -23.44 1.05 2.42
C GLU A 62 -23.06 0.17 1.22
N ASN A 63 -23.37 -1.12 1.29
CA ASN A 63 -23.01 -2.09 0.23
C ASN A 63 -23.62 -1.74 -1.15
N ASP A 64 -24.75 -1.02 -1.19
CA ASP A 64 -25.39 -0.58 -2.43
C ASP A 64 -24.90 0.80 -2.91
N PHE A 65 -23.88 1.39 -2.27
CA PHE A 65 -23.41 2.74 -2.58
C PHE A 65 -23.04 2.92 -4.06
N TRP A 66 -22.35 1.95 -4.66
CA TRP A 66 -21.97 2.02 -6.08
C TRP A 66 -23.20 2.10 -6.98
N SER A 67 -24.13 1.14 -6.85
CA SER A 67 -25.32 1.06 -7.68
C SER A 67 -26.27 2.24 -7.44
N ARG A 68 -26.47 2.64 -6.18
CA ARG A 68 -27.28 3.81 -5.79
C ARG A 68 -26.76 5.11 -6.41
N ASN A 69 -25.44 5.23 -6.61
CA ASN A 69 -24.82 6.38 -7.25
C ASN A 69 -24.54 6.19 -8.76
N ARG A 70 -25.04 5.11 -9.37
CA ARG A 70 -24.78 4.76 -10.78
C ARG A 70 -23.27 4.73 -11.09
N LEU A 71 -22.51 4.10 -10.21
CA LEU A 71 -21.09 3.80 -10.38
C LEU A 71 -20.99 2.31 -10.69
N GLU A 72 -20.35 1.98 -11.80
CA GLU A 72 -20.10 0.59 -12.18
C GLU A 72 -18.76 0.17 -11.56
N LEU A 73 -18.76 -0.86 -10.71
CA LEU A 73 -17.52 -1.48 -10.24
C LEU A 73 -17.24 -2.74 -11.07
N LEU A 74 -16.05 -2.80 -11.65
CA LEU A 74 -15.54 -3.98 -12.33
C LEU A 74 -14.39 -4.59 -11.51
N ARG A 75 -14.58 -5.86 -11.11
CA ARG A 75 -13.60 -6.64 -10.36
C ARG A 75 -12.57 -7.26 -11.29
N ASP A 76 -11.57 -6.47 -11.67
CA ASP A 76 -10.51 -6.89 -12.58
C ASP A 76 -9.24 -6.05 -12.36
N ARG A 77 -8.13 -6.46 -12.99
CA ARG A 77 -6.85 -5.75 -13.02
C ARG A 77 -6.61 -5.18 -14.41
N VAL A 78 -6.20 -3.92 -14.48
CA VAL A 78 -5.73 -3.31 -15.73
C VAL A 78 -4.27 -3.73 -15.97
N MET A 79 -4.01 -4.31 -17.14
CA MET A 79 -2.69 -4.81 -17.52
C MET A 79 -1.94 -3.88 -18.47
N ALA A 80 -2.64 -3.04 -19.22
CA ALA A 80 -2.03 -2.06 -20.12
C ALA A 80 -3.00 -0.91 -20.45
N VAL A 81 -2.43 0.24 -20.80
CA VAL A 81 -3.15 1.43 -21.28
C VAL A 81 -2.66 1.79 -22.68
N ASP A 82 -3.59 1.83 -23.64
CA ASP A 82 -3.36 2.34 -25.00
C ASP A 82 -3.99 3.73 -25.11
N THR A 83 -3.15 4.76 -25.07
CA THR A 83 -3.60 6.16 -25.06
C THR A 83 -4.02 6.67 -26.44
N ASP A 84 -3.48 6.09 -27.51
CA ASP A 84 -3.83 6.42 -28.90
C ASP A 84 -5.25 5.95 -29.22
N ARG A 85 -5.61 4.74 -28.77
CA ARG A 85 -6.96 4.17 -28.94
C ARG A 85 -7.92 4.50 -27.79
N LYS A 86 -7.40 5.10 -26.70
CA LYS A 86 -8.11 5.31 -25.43
C LYS A 86 -8.75 4.02 -24.91
N GLU A 87 -7.95 2.96 -24.83
CA GLU A 87 -8.35 1.61 -24.44
C GLU A 87 -7.54 1.11 -23.25
N LEU A 88 -8.20 0.36 -22.36
CA LEU A 88 -7.59 -0.39 -21.27
C LEU A 88 -7.71 -1.88 -21.60
N ARG A 89 -6.62 -2.62 -21.41
CA ARG A 89 -6.63 -4.08 -21.48
C ARG A 89 -6.68 -4.65 -20.08
N LEU A 90 -7.67 -5.49 -19.80
CA LEU A 90 -7.82 -6.14 -18.50
C LEU A 90 -7.14 -7.50 -18.46
N GLN A 91 -6.94 -8.04 -17.26
CA GLN A 91 -6.33 -9.36 -17.05
C GLN A 91 -7.19 -10.47 -17.64
N THR A 92 -8.51 -10.31 -17.61
CA THR A 92 -9.46 -11.23 -18.27
C THR A 92 -9.36 -11.23 -19.81
N GLY A 93 -8.64 -10.26 -20.39
CA GLY A 93 -8.55 -10.05 -21.83
C GLY A 93 -9.62 -9.12 -22.39
N GLU A 94 -10.59 -8.68 -21.57
CA GLU A 94 -11.56 -7.65 -21.95
C GLU A 94 -10.86 -6.31 -22.25
N VAL A 95 -11.46 -5.55 -23.16
CA VAL A 95 -10.99 -4.21 -23.55
C VAL A 95 -12.06 -3.18 -23.19
N ILE A 96 -11.67 -2.16 -22.44
CA ILE A 96 -12.54 -1.05 -22.05
C ILE A 96 -12.09 0.24 -22.71
N ARG A 97 -12.99 0.90 -23.43
CA ARG A 97 -12.75 2.25 -23.97
C ARG A 97 -13.10 3.32 -22.95
N TYR A 98 -12.42 4.46 -23.01
CA TYR A 98 -12.72 5.61 -22.17
C TYR A 98 -12.72 6.92 -22.98
N HIS A 99 -13.45 7.91 -22.48
CA HIS A 99 -13.32 9.29 -22.92
C HIS A 99 -12.30 10.03 -22.05
N LYS A 100 -12.34 9.79 -20.74
CA LYS A 100 -11.35 10.26 -19.74
C LYS A 100 -10.93 9.14 -18.81
N LEU A 101 -9.67 9.16 -18.39
CA LEU A 101 -9.05 8.15 -17.53
C LEU A 101 -8.46 8.81 -16.27
N LEU A 102 -8.78 8.26 -15.10
CA LEU A 102 -8.11 8.58 -13.85
C LEU A 102 -7.33 7.36 -13.34
N LEU A 103 -6.03 7.54 -13.17
CA LEU A 103 -5.14 6.61 -12.50
C LEU A 103 -5.16 6.88 -11.00
N ALA A 104 -5.71 5.96 -10.21
CA ALA A 104 -5.80 6.04 -8.75
C ALA A 104 -5.31 4.74 -8.11
N THR A 105 -4.18 4.24 -8.62
CA THR A 105 -3.69 2.87 -8.39
C THR A 105 -2.92 2.66 -7.10
N GLY A 106 -2.69 3.73 -6.33
CA GLY A 106 -2.03 3.66 -5.03
C GLY A 106 -0.56 3.22 -5.12
N SER A 107 -0.10 2.52 -4.10
CA SER A 107 1.26 2.00 -3.98
C SER A 107 1.30 0.49 -3.74
N LEU A 108 2.49 -0.09 -3.86
CA LEU A 108 2.82 -1.47 -3.48
C LEU A 108 3.96 -1.48 -2.45
N PRO A 109 3.98 -2.44 -1.49
CA PRO A 109 5.12 -2.64 -0.59
C PRO A 109 6.45 -2.84 -1.35
N ASN A 110 7.52 -2.23 -0.83
CA ASN A 110 8.85 -2.39 -1.41
C ASN A 110 9.46 -3.75 -1.07
N LYS A 111 10.15 -4.31 -2.07
CA LYS A 111 11.04 -5.46 -1.95
C LYS A 111 12.38 -5.11 -2.57
N PHE A 112 13.49 -5.53 -1.97
CA PHE A 112 14.85 -5.19 -2.44
C PHE A 112 15.65 -6.40 -2.93
N GLY A 113 14.97 -7.51 -3.23
CA GLY A 113 15.62 -8.71 -3.77
C GLY A 113 16.35 -9.53 -2.71
N TRP A 114 15.95 -9.43 -1.45
CA TRP A 114 16.54 -10.26 -0.40
C TRP A 114 16.27 -11.74 -0.68
N PRO A 115 17.28 -12.62 -0.52
CA PRO A 115 17.04 -14.05 -0.52
C PRO A 115 15.96 -14.40 0.52
N GLY A 116 14.92 -15.10 0.07
CA GLY A 116 13.81 -15.54 0.91
C GLY A 116 12.67 -14.53 1.14
N GLN A 117 12.67 -13.36 0.48
CA GLN A 117 11.60 -12.35 0.61
C GLN A 117 10.20 -12.80 0.15
N ASP A 118 10.12 -13.97 -0.50
CA ASP A 118 8.89 -14.57 -1.02
C ASP A 118 8.54 -15.90 -0.33
N HIS A 119 9.21 -16.23 0.79
CA HIS A 119 8.87 -17.39 1.61
C HIS A 119 7.50 -17.24 2.28
N GLN A 120 6.88 -18.37 2.64
CA GLN A 120 5.65 -18.35 3.44
C GLN A 120 5.93 -17.71 4.81
N GLY A 121 5.02 -16.87 5.30
CA GLY A 121 5.21 -16.05 6.50
C GLY A 121 5.97 -14.74 6.28
N VAL A 122 6.37 -14.41 5.03
CA VAL A 122 6.94 -13.10 4.68
C VAL A 122 5.89 -12.26 3.97
N GLN A 123 5.60 -11.07 4.49
CA GLN A 123 4.59 -10.18 3.92
C GLN A 123 4.84 -8.71 4.24
N GLY A 124 4.13 -7.81 3.56
CA GLY A 124 3.98 -6.43 4.00
C GLY A 124 2.69 -6.27 4.81
N LEU A 125 2.26 -5.02 4.97
CA LEU A 125 0.89 -4.68 5.35
C LEU A 125 0.53 -3.53 4.43
N TYR A 126 -0.43 -3.73 3.52
CA TYR A 126 -1.00 -2.66 2.71
C TYR A 126 -2.45 -2.99 2.38
N SER A 127 -2.72 -4.16 1.80
CA SER A 127 -4.03 -4.61 1.34
C SER A 127 -4.91 -5.25 2.41
N LYS A 128 -6.21 -5.40 2.13
CA LYS A 128 -7.09 -6.30 2.91
C LYS A 128 -6.53 -7.73 2.92
N GLN A 129 -5.98 -8.18 1.81
CA GLN A 129 -5.40 -9.52 1.67
C GLN A 129 -4.17 -9.70 2.57
N ASP A 130 -3.36 -8.65 2.75
CA ASP A 130 -2.24 -8.69 3.71
C ASP A 130 -2.75 -8.82 5.15
N LEU A 131 -3.86 -8.16 5.50
CA LEU A 131 -4.49 -8.33 6.81
C LEU A 131 -5.00 -9.78 7.00
N GLU A 132 -5.67 -10.36 6.01
CA GLU A 132 -6.15 -11.75 6.05
C GLU A 132 -5.00 -12.75 6.19
N LEU A 133 -3.89 -12.50 5.49
CA LEU A 133 -2.69 -13.33 5.57
C LEU A 133 -1.98 -13.19 6.93
N LEU A 134 -1.98 -11.99 7.49
CA LEU A 134 -1.50 -11.73 8.86
C LEU A 134 -2.34 -12.44 9.91
N GLU A 135 -3.67 -12.45 9.78
CA GLU A 135 -4.57 -13.24 10.62
C GLU A 135 -4.18 -14.72 10.63
N GLU A 136 -4.02 -15.31 9.45
CA GLU A 136 -3.64 -16.72 9.28
C GLU A 136 -2.29 -17.04 9.93
N TYR A 137 -1.24 -16.28 9.61
CA TYR A 137 0.09 -16.58 10.14
C TYR A 137 0.23 -16.28 11.63
N SER A 138 -0.45 -15.25 12.14
CA SER A 138 -0.36 -14.87 13.55
C SER A 138 -0.81 -15.98 14.50
N ALA A 139 -1.77 -16.83 14.07
CA ALA A 139 -2.28 -17.95 14.87
C ALA A 139 -1.21 -19.00 15.21
N THR A 140 -0.13 -19.07 14.43
CA THR A 140 0.96 -20.06 14.61
C THR A 140 2.33 -19.41 14.76
N THR A 141 2.38 -18.10 15.00
CA THR A 141 3.63 -17.34 15.11
C THR A 141 4.02 -17.18 16.56
N GLU A 142 5.20 -17.69 16.94
CA GLU A 142 5.75 -17.54 18.29
C GLU A 142 6.68 -16.32 18.38
N ARG A 143 7.28 -15.89 17.27
CA ARG A 143 8.05 -14.66 17.17
C ARG A 143 7.97 -14.07 15.77
N ALA A 144 7.92 -12.74 15.69
CA ALA A 144 7.96 -12.00 14.45
C ALA A 144 9.20 -11.08 14.36
N VAL A 145 9.69 -10.87 13.15
CA VAL A 145 10.68 -9.83 12.85
C VAL A 145 10.07 -8.82 11.88
N ILE A 146 10.13 -7.54 12.22
CA ILE A 146 9.72 -6.45 11.32
C ILE A 146 10.96 -5.75 10.79
N VAL A 147 11.06 -5.62 9.47
CA VAL A 147 12.16 -4.97 8.78
C VAL A 147 11.67 -3.62 8.27
N GLY A 148 12.10 -2.54 8.92
CA GLY A 148 11.69 -1.17 8.59
C GLY A 148 11.24 -0.38 9.81
N GLY A 149 11.80 0.82 9.99
CA GLY A 149 11.47 1.77 11.07
C GLY A 149 10.52 2.89 10.65
N GLY A 150 9.48 2.57 9.87
CA GLY A 150 8.45 3.51 9.44
C GLY A 150 7.11 3.30 10.16
N LEU A 151 6.10 4.08 9.77
CA LEU A 151 4.74 4.02 10.37
C LEU A 151 4.12 2.63 10.25
N ILE A 152 4.11 2.04 9.05
CA ILE A 152 3.60 0.66 8.84
C ILE A 152 4.38 -0.34 9.71
N GLY A 153 5.70 -0.13 9.89
CA GLY A 153 6.54 -1.00 10.70
C GLY A 153 6.16 -1.00 12.17
N ILE A 154 5.93 0.19 12.76
CA ILE A 154 5.53 0.29 14.16
C ILE A 154 4.07 -0.14 14.37
N GLU A 155 3.16 0.16 13.43
CA GLU A 155 1.78 -0.32 13.47
C GLU A 155 1.74 -1.86 13.45
N LEU A 156 2.51 -2.50 12.56
CA LEU A 156 2.57 -3.95 12.49
C LEU A 156 3.21 -4.57 13.75
N ALA A 157 4.21 -3.90 14.34
CA ALA A 157 4.78 -4.32 15.62
C ALA A 157 3.74 -4.24 16.76
N GLU A 158 2.96 -3.15 16.83
CA GLU A 158 1.88 -2.98 17.80
C GLU A 158 0.77 -4.02 17.62
N MET A 159 0.35 -4.26 16.38
CA MET A 159 -0.65 -5.27 16.02
C MET A 159 -0.25 -6.67 16.53
N LEU A 160 0.98 -7.09 16.29
CA LEU A 160 1.48 -8.40 16.75
C LEU A 160 1.67 -8.43 18.26
N HIS A 161 2.16 -7.33 18.84
CA HIS A 161 2.31 -7.20 20.29
C HIS A 161 0.97 -7.28 21.02
N SER A 162 -0.11 -6.72 20.46
CA SER A 162 -1.47 -6.82 21.03
C SER A 162 -1.99 -8.26 21.12
N ARG A 163 -1.37 -9.19 20.37
CA ARG A 163 -1.66 -10.63 20.39
C ARG A 163 -0.63 -11.44 21.20
N ASN A 164 0.21 -10.77 21.99
CA ASN A 164 1.29 -11.35 22.78
C ASN A 164 2.34 -12.07 21.92
N ILE A 165 2.53 -11.68 20.66
CA ILE A 165 3.61 -12.19 19.81
C ILE A 165 4.83 -11.28 20.04
N PRO A 166 5.96 -11.80 20.56
CA PRO A 166 7.22 -11.06 20.64
C PRO A 166 7.67 -10.55 19.28
N VAL A 167 8.03 -9.27 19.22
CA VAL A 167 8.46 -8.59 17.99
C VAL A 167 9.88 -8.05 18.15
N THR A 168 10.74 -8.40 17.19
CA THR A 168 12.02 -7.71 16.97
C THR A 168 11.89 -6.79 15.75
N MET A 169 12.20 -5.51 15.91
CA MET A 169 12.22 -4.54 14.81
C MET A 169 13.65 -4.24 14.38
N LEU A 170 13.97 -4.42 13.09
CA LEU A 170 15.23 -4.03 12.49
C LEU A 170 15.07 -2.64 11.84
N VAL A 171 15.87 -1.69 12.30
CA VAL A 171 15.89 -0.32 11.81
C VAL A 171 17.33 0.01 11.42
N ARG A 172 17.56 0.48 10.19
CA ARG A 172 18.91 0.79 9.70
C ARG A 172 19.44 2.10 10.28
N GLU A 173 18.54 2.98 10.71
CA GLU A 173 18.85 4.29 11.27
C GLU A 173 19.38 4.19 12.72
N LYS A 174 20.09 5.24 13.15
CA LYS A 174 20.63 5.38 14.51
C LYS A 174 19.54 5.42 15.58
N ASN A 175 18.39 6.00 15.27
CA ASN A 175 17.17 6.00 16.07
C ASN A 175 15.95 5.79 15.15
N PHE A 176 14.82 5.41 15.75
CA PHE A 176 13.55 5.32 15.03
C PHE A 176 13.17 6.66 14.38
N TRP A 177 12.79 6.61 13.11
CA TRP A 177 12.31 7.74 12.30
C TRP A 177 13.27 8.94 12.17
N ASN A 178 14.57 8.69 12.29
CA ASN A 178 15.63 9.72 12.24
C ASN A 178 15.68 10.55 10.95
N SER A 179 15.06 10.06 9.86
CA SER A 179 14.98 10.80 8.59
C SER A 179 13.87 11.86 8.56
N VAL A 180 13.02 11.88 9.59
CA VAL A 180 11.85 12.78 9.67
C VAL A 180 11.91 13.64 10.93
N LEU A 181 12.33 13.07 12.06
CA LEU A 181 12.44 13.78 13.33
C LEU A 181 13.89 14.15 13.64
N PRO A 182 14.13 15.23 14.41
CA PRO A 182 15.46 15.53 14.92
C PRO A 182 15.94 14.45 15.92
N ASP A 183 17.25 14.41 16.17
CA ASP A 183 17.91 13.33 16.91
C ASP A 183 17.37 13.13 18.33
N GLU A 184 17.05 14.20 19.06
CA GLU A 184 16.60 14.12 20.46
C GLU A 184 15.19 13.50 20.55
N GLU A 185 14.28 13.94 19.67
CA GLU A 185 12.91 13.43 19.56
C GLU A 185 12.92 11.98 19.06
N SER A 186 13.71 11.65 18.03
CA SER A 186 13.87 10.28 17.57
C SER A 186 14.42 9.35 18.66
N ALA A 187 15.37 9.82 19.47
CA ALA A 187 15.88 9.06 20.60
C ALA A 187 14.84 8.88 21.70
N MET A 188 14.00 9.90 21.96
CA MET A 188 12.86 9.80 22.88
C MET A 188 11.87 8.72 22.42
N ILE A 189 11.45 8.74 21.16
CA ILE A 189 10.55 7.72 20.61
C ILE A 189 11.18 6.33 20.65
N SER A 190 12.48 6.21 20.36
CA SER A 190 13.19 4.93 20.44
C SER A 190 13.22 4.35 21.85
N ARG A 191 13.34 5.19 22.88
CA ARG A 191 13.22 4.75 24.28
C ARG A 191 11.80 4.29 24.59
N HIS A 192 10.81 5.06 24.16
CA HIS A 192 9.40 4.71 24.36
C HIS A 192 9.04 3.35 23.75
N ILE A 193 9.45 3.08 22.51
CA ILE A 193 9.25 1.78 21.84
C ILE A 193 9.84 0.62 22.68
N LYS A 194 11.05 0.80 23.21
CA LYS A 194 11.74 -0.21 24.05
C LYS A 194 11.08 -0.39 25.42
N GLU A 195 10.60 0.69 26.03
CA GLU A 195 9.84 0.67 27.29
C GLU A 195 8.54 -0.12 27.15
N HIS A 196 7.95 -0.13 25.95
CA HIS A 196 6.78 -0.92 25.57
C HIS A 196 7.13 -2.32 25.01
N HIS A 197 8.28 -2.88 25.41
CA HIS A 197 8.67 -4.27 25.20
C HIS A 197 8.84 -4.71 23.73
N ILE A 198 8.99 -3.77 22.80
CA ILE A 198 9.42 -4.06 21.44
C ILE A 198 10.95 -4.14 21.40
N ASP A 199 11.48 -5.24 20.86
CA ASP A 199 12.93 -5.43 20.70
C ASP A 199 13.43 -4.61 19.49
N LEU A 200 13.71 -3.33 19.73
CA LEU A 200 14.15 -2.37 18.71
C LEU A 200 15.67 -2.45 18.47
N ARG A 201 16.07 -3.04 17.34
CA ARG A 201 17.45 -3.20 16.86
C ARG A 201 17.79 -2.10 15.85
N LEU A 202 18.42 -1.06 16.36
CA LEU A 202 18.91 0.09 15.60
C LEU A 202 20.23 -0.26 14.87
N GLU A 203 20.51 0.46 13.78
CA GLU A 203 21.63 0.19 12.88
C GLU A 203 21.72 -1.29 12.46
N SER A 204 20.58 -1.96 12.29
CA SER A 204 20.49 -3.37 11.91
C SER A 204 19.73 -3.52 10.60
N GLU A 205 20.27 -4.35 9.71
CA GLU A 205 19.75 -4.56 8.36
C GLU A 205 19.57 -6.04 8.09
N LEU A 206 18.48 -6.38 7.40
CA LEU A 206 18.23 -7.72 6.87
C LEU A 206 19.26 -8.07 5.78
N GLU A 207 19.81 -9.28 5.86
CA GLU A 207 20.64 -9.88 4.82
C GLU A 207 19.87 -10.97 4.06
N GLU A 208 19.28 -11.93 4.78
CA GLU A 208 18.62 -13.12 4.21
C GLU A 208 17.48 -13.58 5.12
N ILE A 209 16.44 -14.16 4.52
CA ILE A 209 15.34 -14.84 5.23
C ILE A 209 15.47 -16.35 4.99
N LEU A 210 15.52 -17.13 6.06
CA LEU A 210 15.70 -18.57 6.02
C LEU A 210 14.37 -19.30 6.15
N ALA A 211 14.14 -20.31 5.31
CA ALA A 211 12.98 -21.19 5.39
C ALA A 211 13.26 -22.54 6.08
N ASP A 212 12.20 -23.16 6.59
CA ASP A 212 12.14 -24.56 6.95
C ASP A 212 12.02 -25.47 5.71
N SER A 213 11.88 -26.79 5.92
CA SER A 213 11.73 -27.77 4.84
C SER A 213 10.44 -27.60 4.01
N ASN A 214 9.45 -26.87 4.53
CA ASN A 214 8.16 -26.63 3.88
C ASN A 214 8.12 -25.29 3.16
N GLY A 215 9.19 -24.48 3.24
CA GLY A 215 9.25 -23.17 2.60
C GLY A 215 8.70 -22.02 3.46
N ARG A 216 8.39 -22.26 4.74
CA ARG A 216 7.97 -21.23 5.69
C ARG A 216 9.18 -20.63 6.39
N VAL A 217 9.17 -19.32 6.60
CA VAL A 217 10.21 -18.64 7.36
C VAL A 217 10.39 -19.28 8.75
N LYS A 218 11.65 -19.51 9.11
CA LYS A 218 12.05 -20.00 10.43
C LYS A 218 13.02 -19.06 11.15
N ALA A 219 13.73 -18.23 10.41
CA ALA A 219 14.68 -17.25 10.94
C ALA A 219 15.05 -16.20 9.88
N ILE A 220 15.66 -15.11 10.32
CA ILE A 220 16.38 -14.17 9.45
C ILE A 220 17.85 -14.10 9.83
N LYS A 221 18.69 -13.69 8.89
CA LYS A 221 20.07 -13.25 9.14
C LYS A 221 20.18 -11.75 8.94
N THR A 222 20.86 -11.09 9.86
CA THR A 222 21.23 -9.68 9.72
C THR A 222 22.59 -9.57 9.05
N LYS A 223 22.87 -8.42 8.40
CA LYS A 223 24.21 -8.14 7.82
C LYS A 223 25.35 -8.13 8.85
N LYS A 224 25.02 -8.11 10.15
CA LYS A 224 25.98 -8.22 11.25
C LYS A 224 26.27 -9.68 11.64
N GLY A 225 25.66 -10.66 10.96
CA GLY A 225 25.84 -12.09 11.19
C GLY A 225 24.98 -12.67 12.32
N GLU A 226 24.05 -11.90 12.89
CA GLU A 226 23.07 -12.40 13.87
C GLU A 226 21.96 -13.16 13.16
N GLU A 227 21.65 -14.38 13.64
CA GLU A 227 20.47 -15.14 13.23
C GLU A 227 19.36 -14.97 14.28
N ILE A 228 18.16 -14.61 13.83
CA ILE A 228 16.99 -14.37 14.70
C ILE A 228 15.86 -15.29 14.27
N GLU A 229 15.53 -16.28 15.10
CA GLU A 229 14.41 -17.19 14.87
C GLU A 229 13.08 -16.45 14.82
N CYS A 230 12.22 -16.75 13.84
CA CYS A 230 10.90 -16.17 13.68
C CYS A 230 10.05 -16.96 12.67
N GLN A 231 8.73 -16.88 12.79
CA GLN A 231 7.77 -17.54 11.89
C GLN A 231 6.95 -16.54 11.06
N LEU A 232 7.24 -15.25 11.24
CA LEU A 232 6.68 -14.15 10.50
C LEU A 232 7.72 -13.05 10.29
N VAL A 233 7.83 -12.57 9.04
CA VAL A 233 8.66 -11.41 8.68
C VAL A 233 7.81 -10.35 8.01
N GLY A 234 7.72 -9.18 8.64
CA GLY A 234 7.06 -8.00 8.07
C GLY A 234 8.04 -7.12 7.31
N LEU A 235 7.95 -7.04 6.00
CA LEU A 235 8.76 -6.14 5.16
C LEU A 235 8.04 -4.78 5.03
N THR A 236 8.49 -3.79 5.80
CA THR A 236 7.86 -2.47 5.93
C THR A 236 8.82 -1.32 5.57
N VAL A 237 9.69 -1.59 4.59
CA VAL A 237 10.75 -0.70 4.08
C VAL A 237 10.25 0.34 3.07
N GLY A 238 9.03 0.83 3.29
CA GLY A 238 8.32 1.78 2.43
C GLY A 238 7.54 1.12 1.29
N VAL A 239 6.92 1.97 0.47
CA VAL A 239 6.11 1.59 -0.69
C VAL A 239 6.57 2.35 -1.93
N HIS A 240 6.11 1.93 -3.12
CA HIS A 240 6.32 2.65 -4.39
C HIS A 240 5.01 2.72 -5.19
N PRO A 241 4.81 3.78 -6.02
CA PRO A 241 3.66 3.90 -6.90
C PRO A 241 3.39 2.66 -7.77
N ASN A 242 2.13 2.22 -7.80
CA ASN A 242 1.68 1.08 -8.60
C ASN A 242 1.42 1.51 -10.06
N ILE A 243 2.48 1.62 -10.86
CA ILE A 243 2.41 2.24 -12.20
C ILE A 243 3.09 1.41 -13.31
N SER A 244 3.55 0.19 -13.01
CA SER A 244 4.32 -0.63 -13.97
C SER A 244 3.55 -0.95 -15.26
N PHE A 245 2.23 -1.13 -15.18
CA PHE A 245 1.34 -1.39 -16.32
C PHE A 245 1.21 -0.21 -17.31
N LEU A 246 1.80 0.94 -16.99
CA LEU A 246 1.84 2.12 -17.88
C LEU A 246 3.04 2.09 -18.83
N GLU A 247 3.94 1.12 -18.71
CA GLU A 247 5.06 0.97 -19.63
C GLU A 247 4.56 0.88 -21.09
N GLY A 248 5.13 1.70 -21.97
CA GLY A 248 4.72 1.77 -23.37
C GLY A 248 3.44 2.56 -23.66
N SER A 249 2.75 3.10 -22.64
CA SER A 249 1.50 3.87 -22.83
C SER A 249 1.71 5.31 -23.34
N GLY A 250 2.94 5.83 -23.32
CA GLY A 250 3.26 7.23 -23.62
C GLY A 250 2.97 8.21 -22.48
N ILE A 251 2.41 7.74 -21.36
CA ILE A 251 2.24 8.54 -20.14
C ILE A 251 3.61 8.70 -19.47
N GLU A 252 4.01 9.94 -19.20
CA GLU A 252 5.27 10.23 -18.55
C GLU A 252 5.24 9.80 -17.07
N THR A 253 6.22 8.98 -16.69
CA THR A 253 6.39 8.48 -15.33
C THR A 253 7.82 8.71 -14.84
N ASN A 254 8.00 8.74 -13.52
CA ASN A 254 9.29 8.71 -12.85
C ASN A 254 9.21 7.79 -11.62
N LYS A 255 9.10 8.34 -10.41
CA LYS A 255 8.74 7.57 -9.22
C LYS A 255 7.25 7.25 -9.26
N GLY A 256 6.43 8.23 -9.66
CA GLY A 256 4.99 8.15 -9.88
C GLY A 256 4.60 8.59 -11.30
N VAL A 257 3.30 8.75 -11.54
CA VAL A 257 2.75 9.36 -12.76
C VAL A 257 2.95 10.86 -12.70
N LEU A 258 3.66 11.45 -13.65
CA LEU A 258 3.98 12.87 -13.63
C LEU A 258 2.76 13.74 -13.98
N VAL A 259 2.32 14.54 -13.01
CA VAL A 259 1.17 15.43 -13.13
C VAL A 259 1.49 16.89 -12.89
N ASN A 260 0.68 17.78 -13.47
CA ASN A 260 0.70 19.20 -13.14
C ASN A 260 -0.17 19.50 -11.89
N GLY A 261 -0.23 20.77 -11.47
CA GLY A 261 -1.02 21.20 -10.31
C GLY A 261 -2.55 21.00 -10.43
N ARG A 262 -3.06 20.59 -11.60
CA ARG A 262 -4.45 20.18 -11.82
C ARG A 262 -4.63 18.65 -11.90
N LEU A 263 -3.58 17.89 -11.59
CA LEU A 263 -3.55 16.43 -11.66
C LEU A 263 -3.62 15.85 -13.09
N GLU A 264 -3.37 16.69 -14.11
CA GLU A 264 -3.31 16.26 -15.52
C GLU A 264 -1.94 15.67 -15.83
N THR A 265 -1.91 14.57 -16.60
CA THR A 265 -0.67 14.01 -17.15
C THR A 265 -0.23 14.76 -18.43
N ASN A 266 0.82 14.29 -19.10
CA ASN A 266 1.19 14.78 -20.44
C ASN A 266 0.19 14.35 -21.54
N VAL A 267 -0.60 13.30 -21.28
CA VAL A 267 -1.58 12.77 -22.25
C VAL A 267 -2.94 13.43 -22.02
N PRO A 268 -3.56 14.02 -23.06
CA PRO A 268 -4.90 14.60 -22.94
C PRO A 268 -5.92 13.60 -22.40
N ASP A 269 -6.83 14.09 -21.55
CA ASP A 269 -7.89 13.29 -20.90
C ASP A 269 -7.41 12.19 -19.94
N VAL A 270 -6.12 12.12 -19.62
CA VAL A 270 -5.55 11.21 -18.62
C VAL A 270 -5.05 11.99 -17.41
N TYR A 271 -5.47 11.56 -16.23
CA TYR A 271 -5.20 12.17 -14.92
C TYR A 271 -4.62 11.13 -13.96
N ALA A 272 -3.93 11.56 -12.92
CA ALA A 272 -3.50 10.67 -11.83
C ALA A 272 -3.66 11.32 -10.45
N ALA A 273 -4.06 10.52 -9.45
CA ALA A 273 -4.29 11.00 -8.09
C ALA A 273 -3.97 9.95 -7.01
N GLY A 274 -3.76 10.40 -5.77
CA GLY A 274 -3.32 9.56 -4.66
C GLY A 274 -1.84 9.18 -4.77
N ASP A 275 -1.43 8.14 -4.06
CA ASP A 275 0.00 7.77 -3.96
C ASP A 275 0.67 7.49 -5.31
N CYS A 276 -0.09 7.15 -6.35
CA CYS A 276 0.47 6.87 -7.66
C CYS A 276 0.94 8.14 -8.40
N ALA A 277 0.51 9.32 -7.97
CA ALA A 277 0.80 10.59 -8.65
C ALA A 277 2.09 11.25 -8.14
N GLU A 278 2.85 11.83 -9.06
CA GLU A 278 4.04 12.62 -8.81
C GLU A 278 3.86 14.03 -9.36
N GLN A 279 3.86 15.04 -8.49
CA GLN A 279 3.81 16.44 -8.89
C GLN A 279 5.12 16.83 -9.61
N ARG A 280 5.03 17.36 -10.83
CA ARG A 280 6.20 17.86 -11.57
C ARG A 280 6.95 18.96 -10.82
N GLN A 281 6.24 19.73 -10.02
CA GLN A 281 6.79 20.73 -9.12
C GLN A 281 6.23 20.46 -7.73
N ALA A 282 7.12 20.21 -6.78
CA ALA A 282 6.76 20.08 -5.37
C ALA A 282 5.99 21.32 -4.88
N ILE A 283 4.99 21.10 -4.03
CA ILE A 283 4.16 22.17 -3.48
C ILE A 283 4.71 22.53 -2.10
N GLY A 284 5.41 23.66 -2.01
CA GLY A 284 6.04 24.09 -0.75
C GLY A 284 7.10 23.11 -0.27
N GLU A 285 7.03 22.70 0.99
CA GLU A 285 7.97 21.74 1.61
C GLU A 285 7.59 20.27 1.39
N ARG A 286 6.52 20.01 0.63
CA ARG A 286 6.03 18.65 0.41
C ARG A 286 6.87 17.92 -0.63
N LYS A 287 6.97 16.59 -0.50
CA LYS A 287 7.60 15.74 -1.51
C LYS A 287 6.72 15.72 -2.78
N ALA A 288 7.36 15.49 -3.93
CA ALA A 288 6.64 15.37 -5.21
C ALA A 288 5.67 14.17 -5.24
N VAL A 289 6.02 13.08 -4.55
CA VAL A 289 5.13 11.95 -4.28
C VAL A 289 4.79 11.97 -2.80
N GLU A 290 3.49 12.05 -2.49
CA GLU A 290 2.96 11.97 -1.14
C GLU A 290 2.26 10.62 -0.97
N GLN A 291 2.86 9.75 -0.17
CA GLN A 291 2.28 8.46 0.19
C GLN A 291 1.36 8.70 1.39
N GLY A 292 0.07 8.49 1.20
CA GLY A 292 -0.96 8.86 2.16
C GLY A 292 -1.69 7.67 2.75
N TRP A 293 -0.95 6.58 3.06
CA TRP A 293 -1.40 5.35 3.75
C TRP A 293 -2.83 5.45 4.31
#